data_AF-A0AAN8PZ98-F1
#
_entry.id   AF-A0AAN8PZ98-F1
#
_cell.length_a   1.000
_cell.length_b   1.000
_cell.length_c   1.000
_cell.angle_alpha   90.00
_cell.angle_beta   90.00
_cell.angle_gamma   90.00
#
_symmetry.space_group_name_H-M   'P 1'
#
loop_
_entity.id
_entity.type
_entity.pdbx_description
1 polymer ?
#
loop_
_entity_poly.entity_id
_entity_poly.type
_entity_poly.pdbx_seq_one_letter_code
_entity_poly.pdbx_strand_id
1 'polypeptide(L)'
;MQHKLCWLRGKGVTVNCPGGHEGCTASLPVHAPLSEYDMGKSIGTELALQNVLIKYAKTDGDGRSAAGIEDSLKILHPMWSVERLADPLHLAATQLSHCYNAKFSDEMFPGKTRLDKGKVKKILSQDVIG
;
A
#
# COMPACT_ATOMS: atom_id res chain seq x y z
N MET A 1 -26.12 -21.24 18.19
CA MET A 1 -25.96 -19.78 18.43
C MET A 1 -24.56 -19.22 18.06
N GLN A 2 -23.54 -20.04 17.75
CA GLN A 2 -22.17 -19.57 17.44
C GLN A 2 -22.04 -18.71 16.17
N HIS A 3 -22.72 -19.05 15.07
CA HIS A 3 -22.56 -18.33 13.79
C HIS A 3 -23.02 -16.86 13.84
N LYS A 4 -24.02 -16.54 14.66
CA LYS A 4 -24.59 -15.18 14.72
C LYS A 4 -23.64 -14.19 15.41
N LEU A 5 -22.89 -14.65 16.41
CA LEU A 5 -21.90 -13.82 17.12
C LEU A 5 -20.68 -13.54 16.24
N CYS A 6 -20.15 -14.55 15.53
CA CYS A 6 -19.06 -14.35 14.58
C CYS A 6 -19.48 -13.40 13.43
N TRP A 7 -20.72 -13.51 12.95
CA TRP A 7 -21.27 -12.61 11.93
C TRP A 7 -21.44 -11.16 12.42
N LEU A 8 -21.90 -10.94 13.65
CA LEU A 8 -22.00 -9.60 14.25
C LEU A 8 -20.63 -8.94 14.42
N ARG A 9 -19.62 -9.71 14.78
CA ARG A 9 -18.24 -9.22 14.85
C ARG A 9 -17.69 -8.82 13.48
N GLY A 10 -18.00 -9.57 12.42
CA GLY A 10 -17.64 -9.20 11.05
C GLY A 10 -18.25 -7.86 10.59
N LYS A 11 -19.29 -7.38 11.28
CA LYS A 11 -19.90 -6.06 11.07
C LYS A 11 -19.34 -4.96 11.98
N GLY A 12 -18.29 -5.24 12.75
CA GLY A 12 -17.64 -4.28 13.65
C GLY A 12 -18.31 -4.11 15.01
N VAL A 13 -19.24 -4.99 15.39
CA VAL A 13 -19.87 -4.96 16.72
C VAL A 13 -18.98 -5.71 17.71
N THR A 14 -18.59 -5.07 18.81
CA THR A 14 -17.85 -5.70 19.89
C THR A 14 -18.74 -6.72 20.58
N VAL A 15 -18.51 -8.00 20.30
CA VAL A 15 -19.25 -9.13 20.89
C VAL A 15 -18.24 -10.11 21.47
N ASN A 16 -18.48 -10.57 22.70
CA ASN A 16 -17.69 -11.63 23.31
C ASN A 16 -18.51 -12.91 23.38
N CYS A 17 -17.89 -14.06 23.13
CA CYS A 17 -18.60 -15.33 23.20
C CYS A 17 -18.84 -15.73 24.65
N PRO A 18 -20.10 -15.91 25.11
CA PRO A 18 -20.40 -16.23 26.50
C PRO A 18 -19.88 -17.63 26.93
N GLY A 19 -19.57 -18.51 25.98
CA GLY A 19 -19.09 -19.87 26.25
C GLY A 19 -17.57 -20.07 26.17
N GLY A 20 -16.78 -19.03 25.86
CA GLY A 20 -15.31 -19.09 25.91
C GLY A 20 -14.65 -20.19 25.07
N HIS A 21 -15.30 -20.64 23.98
CA HIS A 21 -14.80 -21.75 23.17
C HIS A 21 -13.47 -21.38 22.49
N GLU A 22 -12.48 -22.29 22.56
CA GLU A 22 -11.21 -22.15 21.85
C GLU A 22 -11.45 -22.02 20.32
N GLY A 23 -10.82 -21.03 19.70
CA GLY A 23 -10.96 -20.75 18.27
C GLY A 23 -12.21 -19.96 17.85
N CYS A 24 -13.04 -19.50 18.79
CA CYS A 24 -14.19 -18.65 18.44
C CYS A 24 -13.72 -17.28 17.92
N THR A 25 -13.99 -16.98 16.65
CA THR A 25 -13.63 -15.70 16.03
C THR A 25 -14.26 -14.50 16.75
N ALA A 26 -15.36 -14.70 17.49
CA ALA A 26 -15.97 -13.66 18.33
C ALA A 26 -15.11 -13.26 19.54
N SER A 27 -14.22 -14.14 20.03
CA SER A 27 -13.40 -13.90 21.24
C SER A 27 -11.92 -13.62 20.96
N LEU A 28 -11.45 -13.79 19.72
CA LEU A 28 -10.08 -13.41 19.35
C LEU A 28 -9.84 -11.91 19.59
N PRO A 29 -8.64 -11.42 19.87
CA PRO A 29 -8.40 -9.97 19.79
C PRO A 29 -8.63 -9.49 18.35
N VAL A 30 -9.20 -8.30 18.17
CA VAL A 30 -9.23 -7.65 16.85
C VAL A 30 -7.77 -7.41 16.48
N HIS A 31 -7.35 -7.85 15.29
CA HIS A 31 -5.99 -7.56 14.82
C HIS A 31 -5.80 -6.05 14.80
N ALA A 32 -4.78 -5.56 15.51
CA ALA A 32 -4.42 -4.16 15.46
C ALA A 32 -4.13 -3.78 14.00
N PRO A 33 -4.54 -2.58 13.55
CA PRO A 33 -4.12 -2.11 12.24
C PRO A 33 -2.58 -2.09 12.20
N LEU A 34 -2.01 -2.81 11.24
CA LEU A 34 -0.58 -2.79 11.00
C LEU A 34 -0.23 -1.42 10.43
N SER A 35 0.43 -0.60 11.25
CA SER A 35 0.97 0.68 10.82
C SER A 35 2.28 0.41 10.08
N GLU A 36 2.33 0.75 8.79
CA GLU A 36 3.53 0.65 7.96
C GLU A 36 4.74 1.36 8.57
N TYR A 37 4.51 2.48 9.25
CA TYR A 37 5.55 3.21 9.97
C TYR A 37 6.13 2.36 11.10
N ASP A 38 5.27 1.76 11.92
CA ASP A 38 5.72 0.96 13.07
C ASP A 38 6.44 -0.31 12.62
N MET A 39 5.99 -0.92 11.52
CA MET A 39 6.70 -2.03 10.88
C MET A 39 8.07 -1.60 10.34
N GLY A 40 8.14 -0.45 9.64
CA GLY A 40 9.41 0.09 9.15
C GLY A 40 10.38 0.38 10.29
N LYS A 41 9.88 0.93 11.40
CA LYS A 41 10.67 1.23 12.60
C LYS A 41 11.19 -0.03 13.27
N SER A 42 10.39 -1.10 13.39
CA SER A 42 10.86 -2.36 13.99
C SER A 42 11.96 -3.00 13.14
N ILE A 43 11.76 -3.09 11.82
CA ILE A 43 12.73 -3.64 10.87
C ILE A 43 14.04 -2.83 10.93
N GLY A 44 13.94 -1.51 10.83
CA GLY A 44 15.13 -0.67 10.84
C GLY A 44 15.86 -0.70 12.19
N THR A 45 15.16 -0.86 13.31
CA THR A 45 15.77 -1.04 14.63
C THR A 45 16.57 -2.34 14.72
N GLU A 46 15.99 -3.45 14.27
CA GLU A 46 16.66 -4.76 14.27
C GLU A 46 17.95 -4.74 13.42
N LEU A 47 17.89 -4.13 12.24
CA LEU A 47 19.03 -4.02 11.34
C LEU A 47 20.09 -3.05 11.89
N ALA A 48 19.69 -1.95 12.51
CA ALA A 48 20.60 -1.01 13.15
C ALA A 48 21.36 -1.66 14.32
N LEU A 49 20.69 -2.51 15.12
CA LEU A 49 21.32 -3.28 16.19
C LEU A 49 22.36 -4.29 15.67
N GLN A 50 22.17 -4.79 14.45
CA GLN A 50 23.12 -5.65 13.75
C GLN A 50 24.23 -4.86 13.02
N ASN A 51 24.28 -3.54 13.21
CA ASN A 51 25.21 -2.64 12.54
C ASN A 51 25.07 -2.65 11.00
N VAL A 52 23.85 -2.89 10.50
CA VAL A 52 23.50 -2.87 9.09
C VAL A 52 22.79 -1.55 8.77
N LEU A 53 23.34 -0.82 7.81
CA LEU A 53 22.78 0.46 7.36
C LEU A 53 22.00 0.30 6.06
N ILE A 54 20.79 0.85 6.02
CA ILE A 54 19.96 0.84 4.82
C ILE A 54 20.10 2.18 4.10
N LYS A 55 20.65 2.19 2.89
CA LYS A 55 20.75 3.43 2.09
C LYS A 55 19.51 3.68 1.23
N TYR A 56 18.92 2.62 0.67
CA TYR A 56 17.80 2.71 -0.25
C TYR A 56 16.64 1.83 0.22
N ALA A 57 15.42 2.37 0.20
CA ALA A 57 14.19 1.64 0.46
C ALA A 57 13.28 1.74 -0.76
N LYS A 58 13.00 0.61 -1.41
CA LYS A 58 12.07 0.53 -2.54
C LYS A 58 10.67 0.20 -2.02
N THR A 59 9.70 1.07 -2.27
CA THR A 59 8.32 0.92 -1.82
C THR A 59 7.38 1.07 -3.01
N ASP A 60 6.28 0.32 -3.02
CA ASP A 60 5.28 0.23 -4.10
C ASP A 60 4.26 1.39 -4.09
N GLY A 61 4.41 2.32 -3.15
CA GLY A 61 3.52 3.46 -2.91
C GLY A 61 3.62 4.00 -1.49
N ASP A 62 4.13 3.16 -0.58
CA ASP A 62 4.08 3.39 0.86
C ASP A 62 5.30 4.17 1.38
N GLY A 63 5.14 5.49 1.48
CA GLY A 63 6.20 6.37 2.01
C GLY A 63 6.44 6.24 3.52
N ARG A 64 5.50 5.66 4.27
CA ARG A 64 5.55 5.63 5.74
C ARG A 64 6.51 4.59 6.30
N SER A 65 6.67 3.46 5.61
CA SER A 65 7.62 2.41 6.00
C SER A 65 9.07 2.90 5.88
N ALA A 66 9.42 3.59 4.79
CA ALA A 66 10.73 4.21 4.60
C ALA A 66 11.05 5.26 5.69
N ALA A 67 10.06 6.07 6.07
CA ALA A 67 10.21 7.04 7.16
C ALA A 67 10.45 6.36 8.51
N GLY A 68 9.74 5.26 8.81
CA GLY A 68 9.97 4.48 10.03
C GLY A 68 11.37 3.87 10.10
N ILE A 69 11.88 3.36 8.97
CA ILE A 69 13.24 2.85 8.85
C ILE A 69 14.25 3.98 9.10
N GLU A 70 14.08 5.14 8.48
CA GLU A 70 14.98 6.28 8.65
C GLU A 70 15.04 6.75 10.11
N ASP A 71 13.89 6.93 10.75
CA ASP A 71 13.80 7.33 12.15
C ASP A 71 14.52 6.36 13.08
N SER A 72 14.41 5.05 12.82
CA SER A 72 15.11 4.04 13.62
C SER A 72 16.63 4.08 13.45
N LEU A 73 17.11 4.28 12.22
CA LEU A 73 18.55 4.34 11.94
C LEU A 73 19.19 5.62 12.48
N LYS A 74 18.44 6.74 12.50
CA LYS A 74 18.91 8.01 13.06
C LYS A 74 19.19 7.96 14.56
N ILE A 75 18.60 7.02 15.30
CA ILE A 75 18.87 6.83 16.74
C ILE A 75 20.34 6.48 16.98
N LEU A 76 20.89 5.59 16.15
CA LEU A 76 22.28 5.13 16.26
C LEU A 76 23.23 5.89 15.32
N HIS A 77 22.72 6.38 14.19
CA HIS A 77 23.49 7.10 13.17
C HIS A 77 22.76 8.39 12.77
N PRO A 78 22.90 9.48 13.55
CA PRO A 78 22.10 10.69 13.38
C PRO A 78 22.22 11.40 12.02
N MET A 79 23.34 11.20 11.31
CA MET A 79 23.55 11.77 9.97
C MET A 79 23.10 10.84 8.84
N TRP A 80 22.59 9.65 9.14
CA TRP A 80 22.19 8.70 8.12
C TRP A 80 20.81 9.06 7.56
N SER A 81 20.70 9.01 6.23
CA SER A 81 19.46 9.25 5.50
C SER A 81 19.15 8.08 4.58
N VAL A 82 17.89 7.64 4.65
CA VAL A 82 17.36 6.58 3.80
C VAL A 82 16.68 7.22 2.60
N GLU A 83 17.15 6.88 1.41
CA GLU A 83 16.56 7.36 0.17
C GLU A 83 15.43 6.43 -0.27
N ARG A 84 14.23 7.00 -0.39
CA ARG A 84 13.07 6.28 -0.92
C ARG A 84 13.14 6.23 -2.44
N LEU A 85 13.20 5.02 -2.97
CA LEU A 85 13.10 4.76 -4.40
C LEU A 85 11.67 4.31 -4.72
N ALA A 86 11.09 4.90 -5.76
CA ALA A 86 9.84 4.42 -6.32
C ALA A 86 10.13 3.25 -7.27
N ASP A 87 9.24 2.26 -7.31
CA ASP A 87 9.35 1.21 -8.31
C ASP A 87 9.04 1.77 -9.72
N PRO A 88 9.99 1.75 -10.67
CA PRO A 88 9.72 2.19 -12.03
C PRO A 88 8.55 1.43 -12.67
N LEU A 89 8.31 0.17 -12.30
CA LEU A 89 7.14 -0.60 -12.78
C LEU A 89 5.82 -0.03 -12.24
N HIS A 90 5.78 0.34 -10.96
CA HIS A 90 4.60 0.98 -10.37
C HIS A 90 4.39 2.39 -10.91
N LEU A 91 5.47 3.15 -11.14
CA LEU A 91 5.40 4.47 -11.76
C LEU A 91 4.84 4.39 -13.17
N ALA A 92 5.32 3.46 -13.99
CA ALA A 92 4.81 3.19 -15.32
C ALA A 92 3.32 2.81 -15.26
N ALA A 93 2.93 1.86 -14.40
CA ALA A 93 1.53 1.48 -14.25
C ALA A 93 0.63 2.65 -13.80
N THR A 94 1.12 3.49 -12.90
CA THR A 94 0.42 4.67 -12.39
C THR A 94 0.24 5.72 -13.49
N GLN A 95 1.30 6.01 -14.25
CA GLN A 95 1.24 6.91 -15.40
C GLN A 95 0.27 6.40 -16.48
N LEU A 96 0.22 5.08 -16.71
CA LEU A 96 -0.68 4.47 -17.68
C LEU A 96 -2.13 4.67 -17.24
N SER A 97 -2.40 4.41 -15.96
CA SER A 97 -3.70 4.63 -15.36
C SER A 97 -4.11 6.12 -15.43
N HIS A 98 -3.21 7.05 -15.11
CA HIS A 98 -3.49 8.48 -15.20
C HIS A 98 -3.79 8.93 -16.63
N CYS A 99 -2.99 8.50 -17.61
CA CYS A 99 -3.21 8.83 -19.00
C CYS A 99 -4.54 8.22 -19.51
N TYR A 100 -4.81 6.97 -19.16
CA TYR A 100 -6.05 6.30 -19.54
C TYR A 100 -7.30 6.88 -18.89
N ASN A 101 -7.17 7.47 -17.69
CA ASN A 101 -8.30 8.09 -16.98
C ASN A 101 -8.39 9.61 -17.18
N ALA A 102 -7.41 10.24 -17.83
CA ALA A 102 -7.42 11.67 -18.10
C ALA A 102 -8.63 12.09 -18.94
N LYS A 103 -9.11 13.31 -18.70
CA LYS A 103 -10.15 13.95 -19.52
C LYS A 103 -9.48 14.61 -20.73
N PHE A 104 -9.81 14.10 -21.91
CA PHE A 104 -9.38 14.68 -23.18
C PHE A 104 -10.58 15.28 -23.90
N SER A 105 -10.34 16.15 -24.89
CA SER A 105 -11.43 16.68 -25.72
C SER A 105 -12.04 15.55 -26.56
N ASP A 106 -13.34 15.67 -26.86
CA ASP A 106 -14.05 14.67 -27.65
C ASP A 106 -13.50 14.54 -29.09
N GLU A 107 -12.82 15.57 -29.58
CA GLU A 107 -12.21 15.64 -30.91
C GLU A 107 -10.76 15.13 -30.94
N MET A 108 -10.14 14.90 -29.77
CA MET A 108 -8.73 14.52 -29.69
C MET A 108 -8.45 13.14 -30.29
N PHE A 109 -9.38 12.20 -30.18
CA PHE A 109 -9.19 10.84 -30.65
C PHE A 109 -10.04 10.54 -31.89
N PRO A 110 -9.43 10.07 -33.00
CA PRO A 110 -10.17 9.62 -34.16
C PRO A 110 -11.04 8.41 -33.81
N GLY A 111 -12.31 8.44 -34.20
CA GLY A 111 -13.24 7.34 -33.98
C GLY A 111 -14.69 7.78 -34.04
N LYS A 112 -15.55 6.94 -34.63
CA LYS A 112 -17.00 7.21 -34.73
C LYS A 112 -17.72 6.86 -33.43
N THR A 113 -17.26 5.82 -32.73
CA THR A 113 -17.88 5.35 -31.49
C THR A 113 -16.99 5.62 -30.27
N ARG A 114 -17.59 5.68 -29.08
CA ARG A 114 -16.87 5.82 -27.81
C ARG A 114 -15.86 4.68 -27.57
N LEU A 115 -16.18 3.47 -28.05
CA LEU A 115 -15.31 2.31 -27.94
C LEU A 115 -14.05 2.46 -28.80
N ASP A 116 -14.20 2.97 -30.02
CA ASP A 116 -13.06 3.20 -30.91
C ASP A 116 -12.12 4.28 -30.35
N LYS A 117 -12.69 5.38 -29.85
CA LYS A 117 -11.93 6.42 -29.15
C LYS A 117 -11.21 5.87 -27.90
N GLY A 118 -11.86 4.97 -27.17
CA GLY A 118 -11.27 4.29 -26.01
C GLY A 118 -10.07 3.38 -26.36
N LYS A 119 -10.06 2.75 -27.54
CA LYS A 119 -8.91 1.97 -28.03
C LYS A 119 -7.72 2.86 -28.36
N VAL A 120 -7.96 3.96 -29.08
CA VAL A 120 -6.88 4.92 -29.42
C VAL A 120 -6.30 5.57 -28.17
N LYS A 121 -7.16 5.93 -27.21
CA LYS A 121 -6.74 6.43 -25.90
C LYS A 121 -5.83 5.42 -25.16
N LYS A 122 -6.17 4.13 -25.22
CA LYS A 122 -5.35 3.06 -24.61
C LYS A 122 -3.97 2.97 -25.27
N ILE A 123 -3.91 3.03 -26.60
CA ILE A 123 -2.65 3.02 -27.36
C ILE A 123 -1.80 4.24 -26.96
N LEU A 124 -2.37 5.44 -26.97
CA LEU A 124 -1.68 6.65 -26.52
C LEU A 124 -1.14 6.50 -25.08
N SER A 125 -1.93 5.91 -24.18
CA SER A 125 -1.51 5.70 -22.79
C SER A 125 -0.33 4.75 -22.66
N GLN A 126 -0.17 3.82 -23.61
CA GLN A 126 0.97 2.91 -23.68
C GLN A 126 2.19 3.60 -24.31
N ASP A 127 1.99 4.40 -25.36
CA ASP A 127 3.04 5.14 -26.06
C ASP A 127 3.69 6.23 -25.21
N VAL A 128 2.95 6.83 -24.27
CA VAL A 128 3.48 7.87 -23.37
C VAL A 128 4.53 7.32 -22.39
N ILE A 129 4.59 5.99 -22.20
CA ILE A 129 5.41 5.33 -21.18
C ILE A 129 6.51 4.47 -21.81
N GLY A 130 6.32 4.02 -23.06
CA GLY A 130 7.32 3.29 -23.84
C GLY A 130 8.43 4.20 -24.36
#